data_AF-A0A8X6PZX3-F1
#
_entry.id   AF-A0A8X6PZX3-F1
#
_cell.length_a   1.000
_cell.length_b   1.000
_cell.length_c   1.000
_cell.angle_alpha   90.00
_cell.angle_beta   90.00
_cell.angle_gamma   90.00
#
_symmetry.space_group_name_H-M   'P 1'
#
loop_
_entity.id
_entity.type
_entity.pdbx_description
1 polymer ?
#
loop_
_entity_poly.entity_id
_entity_poly.type
_entity_poly.pdbx_seq_one_letter_code
_entity_poly.pdbx_strand_id
1 'polypeptide(L)'
;MAIGTTGIQWLDLLESEFDKSFVDLDMLIGEIDDDQIEIIYAARQKLTALSTAFAQLSHKSQVVFENSIKLEDGVHKLEKKNQILLKENETWQKS
;
A
#
# COMPACT_ATOMS: atom_id res chain seq x y z
N MET A 1 -14.48 -6.68 4.75
CA MET A 1 -13.05 -6.90 4.47
C MET A 1 -12.27 -6.16 5.52
N ALA A 2 -11.15 -6.73 5.98
CA ALA A 2 -10.25 -6.07 6.91
C ALA A 2 -9.70 -4.78 6.26
N ILE A 3 -9.50 -3.72 7.04
CA ILE A 3 -9.06 -2.41 6.56
C ILE A 3 -7.68 -2.55 5.92
N GLY A 4 -6.79 -3.34 6.52
CA GLY A 4 -5.45 -3.55 5.99
C GLY A 4 -5.45 -4.31 4.65
N THR A 5 -6.29 -5.33 4.49
CA THR A 5 -6.41 -6.06 3.21
C THR A 5 -6.94 -5.17 2.09
N THR A 6 -7.92 -4.33 2.39
CA THR A 6 -8.48 -3.37 1.43
C THR A 6 -7.42 -2.34 1.03
N GLY A 7 -6.61 -1.89 2.00
CA GLY A 7 -5.50 -0.96 1.76
C GLY A 7 -4.44 -1.52 0.80
N ILE A 8 -4.06 -2.80 0.94
CA ILE A 8 -3.13 -3.45 0.01
C ILE A 8 -3.71 -3.49 -1.41
N GLN A 9 -4.98 -3.87 -1.58
CA GLN A 9 -5.61 -3.90 -2.90
C GLN A 9 -5.66 -2.52 -3.58
N TRP A 10 -5.90 -1.46 -2.82
CA TRP A 10 -5.84 -0.10 -3.34
C TRP A 10 -4.43 0.30 -3.73
N LEU A 11 -3.43 -0.12 -2.95
CA LEU A 11 -2.03 0.16 -3.24
C LEU A 11 -1.59 -0.53 -4.54
N ASP A 12 -1.93 -1.81 -4.72
CA ASP A 12 -1.62 -2.57 -5.94
C ASP A 12 -2.22 -1.90 -7.20
N LEU A 13 -3.46 -1.41 -7.09
CA LEU A 13 -4.12 -0.69 -8.17
C LEU A 13 -3.42 0.64 -8.48
N LEU A 14 -3.05 1.39 -7.45
CA LEU A 14 -2.34 2.66 -7.59
C LEU A 14 -0.96 2.48 -8.21
N GLU A 15 -0.21 1.44 -7.83
CA GLU A 15 1.07 1.10 -8.46
C GLU A 15 0.89 0.81 -9.96
N SER A 16 -0.12 0.03 -10.33
CA SER A 16 -0.40 -0.27 -11.73
C SER A 16 -0.76 0.98 -12.55
N GLU A 17 -1.53 1.90 -11.98
CA GLU A 17 -1.89 3.17 -12.63
C GLU A 17 -0.70 4.11 -12.74
N PHE A 18 0.15 4.16 -11.70
CA PHE A 18 1.37 4.96 -11.70
C PHE A 18 2.36 4.47 -12.76
N ASP A 19 2.62 3.16 -12.84
CA ASP A 19 3.56 2.58 -13.80
C ASP A 19 3.16 2.87 -15.25
N LYS A 20 1.87 2.74 -15.57
CA LYS A 20 1.34 3.08 -16.90
C LYS A 20 1.56 4.56 -17.21
N SER A 21 1.15 5.44 -16.29
CA SER A 21 1.27 6.89 -16.47
C SER A 21 2.74 7.33 -16.58
N PHE A 22 3.64 6.66 -15.86
CA PHE A 22 5.08 6.91 -15.89
C PHE A 22 5.68 6.54 -17.24
N VAL A 23 5.33 5.36 -17.76
CA VAL A 23 5.77 4.89 -19.08
C VAL A 23 5.24 5.81 -20.19
N ASP A 24 3.95 6.14 -20.15
CA ASP A 24 3.34 7.05 -21.13
C ASP A 24 4.03 8.42 -21.11
N LEU A 25 4.37 8.93 -19.93
CA LEU A 25 5.09 10.21 -19.79
C LEU A 25 6.54 10.13 -20.31
N ASP A 26 7.27 9.04 -20.07
CA ASP A 26 8.62 8.87 -20.63
C ASP A 26 8.61 8.73 -22.16
N MET A 27 7.57 8.09 -22.72
CA MET A 27 7.36 8.05 -24.18
C MET A 27 7.15 9.45 -24.74
N LEU A 28 6.28 10.26 -24.14
CA LEU A 28 6.04 11.65 -24.55
C LEU A 28 7.31 12.51 -24.47
N ILE A 29 8.14 12.31 -23.43
CA ILE A 29 9.44 12.99 -23.32
C ILE A 29 10.38 12.57 -24.47
N GLY A 30 10.29 11.32 -24.93
CA GLY A 30 11.05 10.81 -26.06
C GLY A 30 10.64 11.36 -27.42
N GLU A 31 9.47 12.00 -27.54
CA GLU A 31 8.99 12.65 -28.77
C GLU A 31 9.49 14.09 -28.93
N ILE A 32 10.14 14.66 -27.92
CA ILE A 32 10.71 16.02 -27.96
C ILE A 32 11.91 16.05 -28.94
N ASP A 33 12.02 17.14 -29.70
CA ASP A 33 13.10 17.35 -30.68
C ASP A 33 14.51 17.23 -30.04
N ASP A 34 15.44 16.61 -30.77
CA ASP A 34 16.81 16.31 -30.31
C ASP A 34 17.63 17.57 -29.96
N ASP A 35 17.25 18.75 -30.46
CA ASP A 35 17.89 20.02 -30.14
C ASP A 35 17.55 20.52 -28.72
N GLN A 36 16.58 19.89 -28.04
CA GLN A 36 16.16 20.19 -26.67
C GLN A 36 16.69 19.17 -25.64
N ILE A 37 17.88 18.59 -25.87
CA ILE A 37 18.44 17.52 -25.04
C ILE A 37 18.52 17.84 -23.54
N GLU A 38 18.78 19.11 -23.18
CA GLU A 38 18.81 19.55 -21.78
C GLU A 38 17.44 19.43 -21.10
N ILE A 39 16.37 19.71 -21.85
CA ILE A 39 14.99 19.59 -21.37
C ILE A 39 14.63 18.13 -21.19
N ILE A 40 14.97 17.27 -22.15
CA ILE A 40 14.76 15.81 -22.08
C ILE A 40 15.47 15.23 -20.85
N TYR A 41 16.74 15.59 -20.65
CA TYR A 41 17.52 15.14 -19.50
C TYR A 41 16.91 15.59 -18.17
N ALA A 42 16.57 16.88 -18.05
CA ALA A 42 15.94 17.42 -16.85
C ALA A 42 14.58 16.77 -16.57
N ALA A 43 13.79 16.48 -17.61
CA ALA A 43 12.51 15.80 -17.49
C ALA A 43 12.68 14.37 -16.96
N ARG A 44 13.59 13.57 -17.55
CA ARG A 44 13.89 12.20 -17.09
C ARG A 44 14.48 12.15 -15.68
N GLN A 45 15.28 13.15 -15.29
CA GLN A 45 15.78 13.27 -13.92
C GLN A 45 14.64 13.49 -12.93
N LYS A 46 13.68 14.37 -13.25
CA LYS A 46 12.48 14.60 -12.42
C LYS A 46 11.58 13.37 -12.39
N LEU A 47 11.44 12.67 -13.52
CA LEU A 47 10.70 11.42 -13.64
C LEU A 47 11.30 10.36 -12.67
N THR A 48 12.61 10.17 -12.70
CA THR A 48 13.33 9.27 -11.78
C THR A 48 13.08 9.64 -10.30
N ALA A 49 13.15 10.95 -9.99
CA ALA A 49 12.90 11.43 -8.63
C ALA A 49 11.44 11.15 -8.19
N LEU A 50 10.48 11.32 -9.10
CA LEU A 50 9.06 11.02 -8.85
C LEU A 50 8.84 9.54 -8.59
N SER A 51 9.39 8.65 -9.42
CA SER A 51 9.32 7.19 -9.20
C SER A 51 9.95 6.80 -7.87
N THR A 52 11.11 7.37 -7.53
CA THR A 52 11.77 7.10 -6.25
C THR A 52 10.89 7.51 -5.06
N ALA A 53 10.28 8.70 -5.12
CA ALA A 53 9.37 9.17 -4.06
C ALA A 53 8.12 8.28 -3.95
N PHE A 54 7.55 7.87 -5.08
CA PHE A 54 6.39 6.98 -5.11
C PHE A 54 6.71 5.58 -4.56
N ALA A 55 7.84 4.99 -4.93
CA ALA A 55 8.29 3.70 -4.40
C ALA A 55 8.46 3.74 -2.86
N GLN A 56 9.02 4.82 -2.33
CA GLN A 56 9.12 5.02 -0.88
C GLN A 56 7.75 5.17 -0.21
N LEU A 57 6.84 5.92 -0.83
CA LEU A 57 5.47 6.07 -0.34
C LEU A 57 4.73 4.73 -0.33
N SER A 58 4.86 3.95 -1.41
CA SER A 58 4.23 2.64 -1.52
C SER A 58 4.73 1.71 -0.42
N HIS A 59 6.05 1.55 -0.28
CA HIS A 59 6.63 0.72 0.76
C HIS A 59 6.17 1.12 2.17
N LYS A 60 6.13 2.43 2.47
CA LYS A 60 5.62 2.91 3.78
C LYS A 60 4.13 2.58 3.97
N SER A 61 3.33 2.72 2.92
CA SER A 61 1.89 2.40 2.95
C SER A 61 1.67 0.90 3.15
N GLN A 62 2.43 0.05 2.45
CA GLN A 62 2.42 -1.39 2.62
C GLN A 62 2.72 -1.79 4.08
N VAL A 63 3.76 -1.22 4.68
CA VAL A 63 4.10 -1.47 6.10
C VAL A 63 2.93 -1.08 7.03
N VAL A 64 2.26 0.05 6.78
CA VAL A 64 1.09 0.47 7.56
C VAL A 64 -0.06 -0.52 7.40
N PHE A 65 -0.35 -0.97 6.19
CA PHE A 65 -1.44 -1.93 5.93
C PHE A 65 -1.15 -3.31 6.51
N GLU A 66 0.07 -3.84 6.36
CA GLU A 66 0.47 -5.09 6.99
C GLU A 66 0.37 -5.05 8.52
N ASN A 67 0.76 -3.92 9.14
CA ASN A 67 0.59 -3.74 10.57
C ASN A 67 -0.89 -3.64 10.96
N SER A 68 -1.72 -3.03 10.13
CA SER A 68 -3.17 -2.98 10.33
C SER A 68 -3.77 -4.38 10.33
N ILE A 69 -3.39 -5.24 9.38
CA ILE A 69 -3.82 -6.65 9.33
C ILE A 69 -3.42 -7.38 10.62
N LYS A 70 -2.16 -7.26 11.06
CA LYS A 70 -1.67 -7.91 12.29
C LYS A 70 -2.44 -7.46 13.53
N LEU A 71 -2.80 -6.17 13.61
CA LEU A 71 -3.60 -5.63 14.71
C LEU A 71 -5.03 -6.15 14.67
N GLU A 72 -5.66 -6.17 13.50
CA GLU A 72 -7.01 -6.72 13.29
C GLU A 72 -7.07 -8.20 13.71
N ASP A 73 -6.08 -9.01 13.31
CA ASP A 73 -5.96 -10.41 13.72
C ASP A 73 -5.77 -10.56 15.24
N GLY A 74 -4.97 -9.68 15.85
CA GLY A 74 -4.73 -9.65 17.29
C GLY A 74 -6.00 -9.36 18.08
N VAL A 75 -6.78 -8.36 17.64
CA VAL A 75 -8.08 -8.00 18.23
C VAL A 75 -9.04 -9.19 18.11
N HIS A 76 -9.17 -9.78 16.92
CA HIS A 76 -10.07 -10.92 16.70
C HIS A 76 -9.73 -12.12 17.59
N LYS A 77 -8.44 -12.41 17.78
CA LYS A 77 -7.98 -13.49 18.66
C LYS A 77 -8.34 -13.24 20.13
N LEU A 78 -8.19 -12.00 20.60
CA LEU A 78 -8.54 -11.62 21.97
C LEU A 78 -10.06 -11.69 22.20
N GLU A 79 -10.86 -11.21 21.26
CA GLU A 79 -12.33 -11.31 21.32
C GLU A 79 -12.77 -12.77 21.44
N LYS A 80 -12.22 -13.66 20.61
CA LYS A 80 -12.52 -15.10 20.66
C LYS A 80 -12.13 -15.71 22.00
N LYS A 81 -10.96 -15.35 22.55
CA LYS A 81 -10.51 -15.83 23.86
C LYS A 81 -11.46 -15.37 24.98
N ASN A 82 -11.86 -14.10 24.97
CA ASN A 82 -12.80 -13.57 25.95
C ASN A 82 -14.16 -14.27 25.89
N GLN A 83 -14.68 -14.56 24.69
CA GLN A 83 -15.92 -15.32 24.54
C GLN A 83 -15.83 -16.74 25.14
N ILE A 84 -14.69 -17.41 24.99
CA ILE A 84 -14.46 -18.74 25.59
C ILE A 84 -14.46 -18.64 27.11
N LEU A 85 -13.69 -17.70 27.67
CA LEU A 85 -13.60 -17.50 29.11
C LEU A 85 -14.96 -17.16 29.74
N LEU A 86 -15.77 -16.33 29.07
CA LEU A 86 -17.12 -16.02 29.53
C LEU A 86 -18.01 -17.26 29.58
N LYS A 87 -17.97 -18.10 28.54
CA LYS A 87 -18.73 -19.36 28.51
C LYS A 87 -18.28 -20.31 29.61
N GLU A 88 -16.97 -20.46 29.83
CA GLU A 88 -16.41 -21.28 30.90
C GLU A 88 -16.90 -20.80 32.27
N ASN A 89 -16.84 -19.49 32.53
CA ASN A 89 -17.30 -18.90 33.78
C ASN A 89 -18.81 -19.14 34.01
N GLU A 90 -19.65 -19.03 32.98
CA GLU A 90 -21.07 -19.35 33.06
C GLU A 90 -21.34 -20.82 33.38
N THR A 91 -20.54 -21.75 32.85
CA THR A 91 -20.64 -23.17 33.20
C THR A 91 -20.26 -23.44 34.66
N TRP A 92 -19.21 -22.81 35.17
CA TRP A 92 -18.81 -22.95 36.57
C TRP A 92 -19.87 -22.40 37.54
N GLN A 93 -20.58 -21.34 37.18
CA GLN A 93 -21.66 -20.80 38.02
C GLN A 93 -22.95 -21.64 38.00
N LYS A 94 -23.12 -22.53 37.03
CA LYS A 94 -24.32 -23.40 36.91
C LYS A 94 -24.12 -24.79 37.52
N SER A 95 -22.90 -25.15 37.91
CA SER A 95 -22.56 -26.41 38.58
C SER A 95 -22.54 -26.27 40.10
#